data_AF-A0AAD8BSV4-F1
#
_entry.id   AF-A0AAD8BSV4-F1
#
_cell.length_a   1.000
_cell.length_b   1.000
_cell.length_c   1.000
_cell.angle_alpha   90.00
_cell.angle_beta   90.00
_cell.angle_gamma   90.00
#
_symmetry.space_group_name_H-M   'P 1'
#
loop_
_entity.id
_entity.type
_entity.pdbx_description
1 polymer ?
#
loop_
_entity_poly.entity_id
_entity_poly.type
_entity_poly.pdbx_seq_one_letter_code
_entity_poly.pdbx_strand_id
1 'polypeptide(L)'
;MATRISTEHSIFGNPQPMPKSQLPTSADVFRAYVYQLKFGECSSVHGRSSLIGNEVKKIYDTAGIPTIEINSVVKRVERLVAKVKELNKYSTSKKSSATFEETFQSLQSVFDVCCCKCFDSGARERLA
;
A
#
# COMPACT_ATOMS: atom_id res chain seq x y z
N MET A 1 24.51 -14.74 -10.01
CA MET A 1 23.71 -13.98 -11.00
C MET A 1 22.27 -14.47 -10.94
N ALA A 2 21.39 -13.80 -10.19
CA ALA A 2 19.97 -14.12 -10.19
C ALA A 2 19.32 -13.39 -11.38
N THR A 3 18.80 -14.14 -12.35
CA THR A 3 18.08 -13.60 -13.50
C THR A 3 16.80 -12.92 -13.02
N ARG A 4 16.46 -11.74 -13.61
CA ARG A 4 15.31 -10.87 -13.27
C ARG A 4 13.98 -11.62 -13.03
N ILE A 5 13.81 -12.78 -13.64
CA ILE A 5 12.62 -13.63 -13.62
C ILE A 5 12.36 -14.27 -12.24
N SER A 6 13.38 -14.58 -11.44
CA SER A 6 13.21 -15.29 -10.16
C SER A 6 12.59 -14.44 -9.04
N THR A 7 12.47 -13.12 -9.25
CA THR A 7 11.98 -12.19 -8.22
C THR A 7 10.62 -11.59 -8.51
N GLU A 8 9.97 -11.95 -9.61
CA GLU A 8 8.69 -11.39 -10.02
C GLU A 8 7.53 -11.90 -9.16
N HIS A 9 6.73 -10.97 -8.66
CA HIS A 9 5.44 -11.27 -8.05
C HIS A 9 4.43 -11.53 -9.17
N SER A 10 3.71 -12.65 -9.11
CA SER A 10 2.83 -13.11 -10.19
C SER A 10 1.74 -12.12 -10.66
N ILE A 11 1.42 -11.14 -9.81
CA ILE A 11 0.37 -10.13 -10.05
C ILE A 11 0.94 -8.72 -10.28
N PHE A 12 2.07 -8.39 -9.66
CA PHE A 12 2.56 -7.00 -9.58
C PHE A 12 3.94 -6.78 -10.20
N GLY A 13 4.54 -7.84 -10.75
CA GLY A 13 5.86 -7.81 -11.35
C GLY A 13 6.95 -7.63 -10.30
N ASN A 14 7.94 -6.80 -10.60
CA ASN A 14 9.16 -6.70 -9.81
C ASN A 14 8.98 -5.88 -8.52
N PRO A 15 9.62 -6.29 -7.40
CA PRO A 15 9.71 -5.47 -6.20
C PRO A 15 10.40 -4.14 -6.54
N GLN A 16 9.82 -3.04 -6.10
CA GLN A 16 10.32 -1.69 -6.37
C GLN A 16 10.19 -0.81 -5.13
N PRO A 17 11.10 0.14 -4.92
CA PRO A 17 10.97 1.12 -3.85
C PRO A 17 9.76 2.04 -4.08
N MET A 18 9.30 2.70 -3.02
CA MET A 18 8.18 3.63 -3.08
C MET A 18 8.49 4.82 -4.03
N PRO A 19 7.55 5.23 -4.89
CA PRO A 19 7.72 6.44 -5.71
C PRO A 19 7.78 7.69 -4.83
N LYS A 20 8.63 8.65 -5.19
CA LYS A 20 8.85 9.88 -4.38
C LYS A 20 8.10 11.11 -4.89
N SER A 21 7.82 11.17 -6.20
CA SER A 21 7.30 12.37 -6.87
C SER A 21 5.85 12.26 -7.34
N GLN A 22 5.14 11.21 -6.93
CA GLN A 22 3.74 10.97 -7.30
C GLN A 22 3.02 10.27 -6.15
N LEU A 23 1.70 10.42 -6.08
CA LEU A 23 0.88 9.70 -5.11
C LEU A 23 0.94 8.19 -5.42
N PRO A 24 1.24 7.34 -4.43
CA PRO A 24 1.41 5.92 -4.67
C PRO A 24 0.06 5.25 -4.91
N THR A 25 0.02 4.31 -5.85
CA THR A 25 -1.10 3.37 -6.00
C THR A 25 -1.03 2.27 -4.96
N SER A 26 -2.12 1.53 -4.75
CA SER A 26 -2.09 0.37 -3.87
C SER A 26 -1.10 -0.70 -4.36
N ALA A 27 -0.93 -0.83 -5.68
CA ALA A 27 0.09 -1.67 -6.29
C ALA A 27 1.51 -1.20 -5.95
N ASP A 28 1.79 0.10 -5.97
CA ASP A 28 3.09 0.67 -5.59
C ASP A 28 3.42 0.39 -4.12
N VAL A 29 2.45 0.62 -3.24
CA VAL A 29 2.59 0.34 -1.80
C VAL A 29 2.91 -1.13 -1.57
N PHE A 30 2.23 -2.05 -2.28
CA PHE A 30 2.51 -3.47 -2.17
C PHE A 30 3.90 -3.85 -2.75
N ARG A 31 4.30 -3.28 -3.89
CA ARG A 31 5.64 -3.48 -4.46
C ARG A 31 6.74 -3.04 -3.50
N ALA A 32 6.56 -1.89 -2.84
CA ALA A 32 7.46 -1.39 -1.82
C ALA A 32 7.51 -2.30 -0.59
N TYR A 33 6.36 -2.83 -0.15
CA TYR A 33 6.33 -3.83 0.92
C TYR A 33 7.12 -5.09 0.56
N VAL A 34 6.98 -5.61 -0.67
CA VAL A 34 7.74 -6.78 -1.14
C VAL A 34 9.23 -6.45 -1.28
N TYR A 35 9.57 -5.23 -1.71
CA TYR A 35 10.96 -4.77 -1.75
C TYR A 35 11.59 -4.80 -0.36
N GLN A 36 10.91 -4.29 0.66
CA GLN A 36 11.34 -4.38 2.06
C GLN A 36 11.41 -5.82 2.57
N LEU A 37 10.56 -6.72 2.06
CA LEU A 37 10.61 -8.13 2.42
C LEU A 37 11.86 -8.85 1.87
N LYS A 38 12.40 -8.41 0.73
CA LYS A 38 13.57 -9.03 0.10
C LYS A 38 14.89 -8.35 0.43
N PHE A 39 14.88 -7.03 0.55
CA PHE A 39 16.09 -6.20 0.67
C PHE A 39 16.12 -5.38 1.95
N GLY A 40 15.03 -5.37 2.73
CA GLY A 40 14.93 -4.61 3.96
C GLY A 40 15.43 -5.39 5.17
N GLU A 41 15.74 -4.66 6.24
CA GLU A 41 16.27 -5.20 7.49
C GLU A 41 15.16 -5.62 8.47
N CYS A 42 13.92 -5.20 8.23
CA CYS A 42 12.81 -5.43 9.16
C CYS A 42 12.13 -6.80 8.91
N SER A 43 12.27 -7.71 9.87
CA SER A 43 11.74 -9.08 9.78
C SER A 43 10.25 -9.19 10.09
N SER A 44 9.71 -8.28 10.92
CA SER A 44 8.30 -8.36 11.35
C SER A 44 7.34 -7.78 10.30
N VAL A 45 6.13 -8.35 10.24
CA VAL A 45 5.06 -7.83 9.36
C VAL A 45 4.68 -6.41 9.77
N HIS A 46 4.44 -6.20 11.06
CA HIS A 46 4.06 -4.89 11.59
C HIS A 46 5.15 -3.84 11.37
N GLY A 47 6.43 -4.16 11.63
CA GLY A 47 7.54 -3.23 11.44
C GLY A 47 7.69 -2.78 9.98
N ARG A 48 7.50 -3.70 9.02
CA ARG A 48 7.47 -3.35 7.59
C ARG A 48 6.28 -2.48 7.24
N SER A 49 5.08 -2.83 7.71
CA SER A 49 3.88 -2.01 7.48
C SER A 49 4.02 -0.61 8.07
N SER A 50 4.69 -0.47 9.22
CA SER A 50 5.02 0.81 9.84
C SER A 50 6.02 1.63 9.04
N LEU A 51 7.08 1.00 8.51
CA LEU A 51 8.05 1.66 7.64
C LEU A 51 7.38 2.18 6.37
N ILE A 52 6.62 1.32 5.69
CA ILE A 52 5.89 1.68 4.47
C ILE A 52 4.83 2.76 4.76
N GLY A 53 4.10 2.65 5.87
CA GLY A 53 3.13 3.66 6.28
C GLY A 53 3.76 5.04 6.49
N ASN A 54 4.96 5.08 7.07
CA ASN A 54 5.73 6.32 7.22
C ASN A 54 6.18 6.89 5.87
N GLU A 55 6.60 6.05 4.92
CA GLU A 55 6.97 6.49 3.57
C GLU A 55 5.76 7.08 2.81
N VAL A 56 4.61 6.40 2.85
CA VAL A 56 3.37 6.89 2.27
C VAL A 56 3.02 8.25 2.87
N LYS A 57 3.04 8.37 4.19
CA LYS A 57 2.71 9.62 4.87
C LYS A 57 3.64 10.77 4.44
N LYS A 58 4.95 10.53 4.35
CA LYS A 58 5.92 11.53 3.86
C LYS A 58 5.61 12.03 2.45
N ILE A 59 5.14 11.16 1.55
CA ILE A 59 4.78 11.56 0.17
C ILE A 59 3.57 12.51 0.19
N TYR A 60 2.55 12.17 0.98
CA TYR A 60 1.36 13.02 1.13
C TYR A 60 1.69 14.34 1.83
N ASP A 61 2.53 14.31 2.86
CA ASP A 61 3.02 15.51 3.55
C ASP A 61 3.79 16.42 2.57
N THR A 62 4.63 15.84 1.71
CA THR A 62 5.37 16.57 0.65
C THR A 62 4.41 17.20 -0.38
N ALA A 63 3.29 16.54 -0.67
CA ALA A 63 2.24 17.07 -1.54
C ALA A 63 1.32 18.09 -0.83
N GLY A 64 1.50 18.35 0.47
CA GLY A 64 0.65 19.24 1.27
C GLY A 64 -0.76 18.69 1.52
N ILE A 65 -0.94 17.38 1.42
CA ILE A 65 -2.25 16.72 1.56
C ILE A 65 -2.37 16.15 2.98
N PRO A 66 -3.35 16.60 3.78
CA PRO A 66 -3.58 16.06 5.12
C PRO A 66 -3.91 14.56 5.08
N THR A 67 -3.24 13.77 5.90
CA THR A 67 -3.48 12.33 6.03
C THR A 67 -4.16 11.96 7.33
N ILE A 68 -4.79 10.80 7.36
CA ILE A 68 -5.21 10.12 8.58
C ILE A 68 -4.01 9.81 9.51
N GLU A 69 -4.31 9.38 10.74
CA GLU A 69 -3.30 8.96 11.71
C GLU A 69 -2.42 7.82 11.18
N ILE A 70 -1.15 7.83 11.56
CA ILE A 70 -0.16 6.85 11.08
C ILE A 70 -0.59 5.41 11.36
N ASN A 71 -1.13 5.13 12.56
CA ASN A 71 -1.62 3.80 12.92
C ASN A 71 -2.75 3.32 12.00
N SER A 72 -3.57 4.25 11.50
CA SER A 72 -4.62 3.96 10.53
C SER A 72 -4.04 3.68 9.14
N VAL A 73 -2.99 4.39 8.73
CA VAL A 73 -2.23 4.10 7.50
C VAL A 73 -1.61 2.70 7.58
N VAL A 74 -0.94 2.36 8.69
CA VAL A 74 -0.32 1.04 8.89
C VAL A 74 -1.35 -0.08 8.79
N LYS A 75 -2.52 0.06 9.43
CA LYS A 75 -3.61 -0.91 9.31
C LYS A 75 -4.12 -1.04 7.86
N ARG A 76 -4.17 0.06 7.09
CA ARG A 76 -4.53 -0.01 5.66
C ARG A 76 -3.50 -0.78 4.84
N VAL A 77 -2.20 -0.61 5.14
CA VAL A 77 -1.13 -1.38 4.50
C VAL A 77 -1.24 -2.88 4.83
N GLU A 78 -1.50 -3.23 6.10
CA GLU A 78 -1.69 -4.63 6.51
C GLU A 78 -2.90 -5.27 5.80
N ARG A 79 -4.02 -4.55 5.70
CA ARG A 79 -5.22 -5.01 4.95
C ARG A 79 -4.94 -5.19 3.47
N LEU A 80 -4.18 -4.27 2.85
CA LEU A 80 -3.75 -4.38 1.47
C LEU A 80 -2.93 -5.66 1.24
N VAL A 81 -1.96 -5.94 2.12
CA VAL A 81 -1.15 -7.17 2.04
C VAL A 81 -2.02 -8.42 2.18
N ALA A 82 -3.00 -8.42 3.09
CA ALA A 82 -3.95 -9.52 3.23
C ALA A 82 -4.78 -9.73 1.95
N LYS A 83 -5.33 -8.65 1.37
CA LYS A 83 -6.11 -8.67 0.13
C LYS A 83 -5.31 -9.21 -1.05
N VAL A 84 -4.04 -8.82 -1.20
CA VAL A 84 -3.17 -9.36 -2.25
C VAL A 84 -2.84 -10.84 -2.01
N LYS A 85 -2.63 -11.26 -0.76
CA LYS A 85 -2.41 -12.68 -0.44
C LYS A 85 -3.64 -13.53 -0.78
N GLU A 86 -4.84 -13.02 -0.55
CA GLU A 86 -6.07 -13.69 -0.98
C GLU A 86 -6.15 -13.78 -2.50
N LEU A 87 -5.85 -12.70 -3.21
CA LEU A 87 -5.83 -12.68 -4.67
C LEU A 87 -4.84 -13.69 -5.27
N ASN A 88 -3.67 -13.86 -4.65
CA ASN A 88 -2.68 -14.86 -5.04
C ASN A 88 -3.13 -16.32 -4.82
N LYS A 89 -4.11 -16.57 -3.94
CA LYS A 89 -4.66 -17.92 -3.73
C LYS A 89 -5.61 -18.35 -4.85
N TYR A 90 -6.07 -17.44 -5.70
CA TYR A 90 -6.94 -17.79 -6.81
C TYR A 90 -6.18 -18.68 -7.80
N SER A 91 -6.80 -19.81 -8.18
CA SER A 91 -6.27 -20.69 -9.22
C SER A 91 -6.17 -19.95 -10.55
N THR A 92 -5.27 -20.38 -11.43
CA THR A 92 -5.07 -19.78 -12.76
C THR A 92 -6.38 -19.68 -13.55
N SER A 93 -7.27 -20.66 -13.39
CA SER A 93 -8.61 -20.69 -13.99
C SER A 93 -9.59 -19.64 -13.47
N LYS A 94 -9.37 -19.08 -12.28
CA LYS A 94 -10.22 -18.03 -11.68
C LYS A 94 -9.64 -16.62 -11.82
N LYS A 95 -8.45 -16.47 -12.42
CA LYS A 95 -7.83 -15.16 -12.68
C LYS A 95 -8.52 -14.37 -13.81
N SER A 96 -9.45 -14.98 -14.53
CA SER A 96 -10.35 -14.32 -15.49
C SER A 96 -11.74 -14.05 -14.92
N SER A 97 -11.96 -14.31 -13.62
CA SER A 97 -13.26 -14.01 -13.00
C SER A 97 -13.43 -12.50 -12.83
N ALA A 98 -14.66 -12.01 -13.00
CA ALA A 98 -14.99 -10.59 -12.80
C ALA A 98 -14.53 -10.09 -11.42
N THR A 99 -14.68 -10.91 -10.38
CA THR A 99 -14.22 -10.59 -9.02
C THR A 99 -12.71 -10.41 -8.93
N PHE A 100 -11.92 -11.22 -9.65
CA PHE A 100 -10.47 -11.05 -9.71
C PHE A 100 -10.11 -9.75 -10.43
N GLU A 101 -10.74 -9.47 -11.57
CA GLU A 101 -10.48 -8.26 -12.35
C GLU A 101 -10.86 -6.98 -11.60
N GLU A 102 -12.03 -6.92 -10.98
CA GLU A 102 -12.46 -5.80 -10.14
C GLU A 102 -11.49 -5.57 -8.98
N THR A 103 -11.09 -6.67 -8.32
CA THR A 103 -10.14 -6.60 -7.21
C THR A 103 -8.78 -6.11 -7.70
N PHE A 104 -8.31 -6.58 -8.85
CA PHE A 104 -7.06 -6.15 -9.46
C PHE A 104 -7.10 -4.68 -9.89
N GLN A 105 -8.18 -4.22 -10.51
CA GLN A 105 -8.37 -2.81 -10.87
C GLN A 105 -8.40 -1.91 -9.63
N SER A 106 -9.04 -2.35 -8.55
CA SER A 106 -9.02 -1.61 -7.27
C SER A 106 -7.61 -1.48 -6.66
N LEU A 107 -6.65 -2.28 -7.09
CA LEU A 107 -5.26 -2.19 -6.63
C LEU A 107 -4.43 -1.22 -7.49
N GLN A 108 -4.93 -0.82 -8.66
CA GLN A 108 -4.33 0.22 -9.50
C GLN A 108 -4.75 1.63 -9.07
N SER A 109 -5.79 1.76 -8.23
CA SER A 109 -6.20 3.06 -7.72
C SER A 109 -5.18 3.64 -6.73
N VAL A 110 -5.20 4.97 -6.59
CA VAL A 110 -4.43 5.70 -5.58
C VAL A 110 -4.68 5.08 -4.20
N PHE A 111 -3.60 4.87 -3.45
CA PHE A 111 -3.70 4.41 -2.06
C PHE A 111 -4.12 5.59 -1.19
N ASP A 112 -5.44 5.83 -1.17
CA ASP A 112 -6.02 6.97 -0.47
C ASP A 112 -5.83 6.84 1.04
N VAL A 113 -5.21 7.86 1.64
CA VAL A 113 -5.04 8.04 3.09
C VAL A 113 -5.37 9.46 3.51
N CYS A 114 -6.03 10.23 2.64
CA CYS A 114 -6.42 11.60 2.91
C CYS A 114 -7.37 11.69 4.10
N CYS A 115 -7.29 12.77 4.86
CA CYS A 115 -8.34 13.16 5.80
C CYS A 115 -9.07 14.42 5.29
N CYS A 116 -10.40 14.46 5.45
CA CYS A 116 -11.17 15.69 5.17
C CYS A 116 -10.74 16.75 6.19
N LYS A 117 -10.33 17.93 5.73
CA LYS A 117 -10.12 19.11 6.61
C LYS A 117 -11.34 19.43 7.48
N CYS A 118 -12.51 19.01 7.00
CA CYS A 118 -13.84 19.11 7.58
C CYS A 118 -13.96 18.43 8.96
N PHE A 119 -13.18 17.38 9.22
CA PHE A 119 -13.21 16.67 10.50
C PHE A 119 -12.41 17.41 11.59
N ASP A 120 -11.36 18.13 11.21
CA ASP A 120 -10.51 18.89 12.13
C ASP A 120 -11.27 20.11 12.70
N SER A 121 -12.04 20.80 11.87
CA SER A 121 -12.90 21.92 12.28
C SER A 121 -13.96 21.51 13.31
N GLY A 122 -14.67 20.40 13.07
CA GLY A 122 -15.71 19.91 13.98
C GLY A 122 -15.19 19.28 15.27
N ALA A 123 -13.93 18.81 15.29
CA ALA A 123 -13.29 18.31 16.52
C ALA A 123 -12.80 19.46 17.42
N ARG A 124 -12.29 20.56 16.84
CA ARG A 124 -11.87 21.75 17.59
C ARG A 124 -13.05 22.49 18.24
N GLU A 125 -14.21 22.56 17.57
CA GLU A 125 -15.41 23.20 18.12
C GLU A 125 -16.06 22.47 19.29
N ARG A 126 -15.83 21.15 19.45
CA ARG A 126 -16.39 20.37 20.57
C ARG A 126 -15.53 20.39 21.84
N LEU A 127 -14.32 20.94 21.74
CA LEU A 127 -13.36 21.07 22.85
C LEU A 127 -13.14 22.55 23.26
N ALA A 128 -13.85 23.48 22.62
CA ALA A 128 -13.91 24.89 22.97
C ALA A 128 -15.24 25.20 23.69
#